data_AF-A0A939DKP7-F1
#
_entry.id   AF-A0A939DKP7-F1
#
_cell.length_a   1.000
_cell.length_b   1.000
_cell.length_c   1.000
_cell.angle_alpha   90.00
_cell.angle_beta   90.00
_cell.angle_gamma   90.00
#
_symmetry.space_group_name_H-M   'P 1'
#
loop_
_entity.id
_entity.type
_entity.pdbx_description
1 polymer ?
#
loop_
_entity_poly.entity_id
_entity_poly.type
_entity_poly.pdbx_seq_one_letter_code
_entity_poly.pdbx_strand_id
1 'polypeptide(L)'
;MTKATVGETKYTKGIRTLIKKIHDVSPIQDSLYEQAMAYFAEQSSVQDRTTQLKEKLSQAREASGSKAEHKKKEAETHLKSFQQKVEEQRLERYKKLYEVCEEILELTSGESAEDSRRNFARLLGTILLTTQTDGRKLPQANQKSKHLYKAVLCLLLLERMLEDEQITNQYVLGHYNSRIKQPEDAEEASRCPFRKYVQIPLLMTSLLQDVGQYHPDPQKVLRGPDGNLDEFRTLEKQERQQMLKLSYQYTVNYLKDGIGCGRYVGNSKAEREEYNEAEKDKLKFVMTLIKSSLDAQQSIGNLLKIPQVYASVVLSTKPGQSYETLPKATLVLEKAAEQGALNSMAVKSFIRIVGHFPQGFGVTYIPKDSDRRDLDRYEYAIVNDLYPANPQIPICRNATKNLTFSQFGQDLLIGPDNNLYYPQARKKLERISKDRLLEILSQLVSNFEERKELDLIPKCWHPYTFFSYAKHQNLWNKVVRVSN
;
A
#
# COMPACT_ATOMS: atom_id res chain seq x y z
N MET A 1 -23.99 31.43 -4.40
CA MET A 1 -23.04 30.29 -4.45
C MET A 1 -22.22 30.28 -3.17
N THR A 2 -22.53 29.40 -2.22
CA THR A 2 -21.68 29.17 -1.06
C THR A 2 -20.32 28.67 -1.56
N LYS A 3 -19.24 29.43 -1.34
CA LYS A 3 -17.87 29.00 -1.63
C LYS A 3 -17.67 27.64 -0.95
N ALA A 4 -17.60 26.57 -1.73
CA ALA A 4 -17.32 25.25 -1.20
C ALA A 4 -15.95 25.32 -0.52
N THR A 5 -15.92 25.12 0.79
CA THR A 5 -14.67 25.15 1.55
C THR A 5 -13.86 23.89 1.21
N VAL A 6 -12.64 24.08 0.72
CA VAL A 6 -11.65 23.01 0.63
C VAL A 6 -11.46 22.44 2.04
N GLY A 7 -11.50 21.12 2.17
CA GLY A 7 -11.47 20.49 3.49
C GLY A 7 -11.59 18.98 3.42
N GLU A 8 -11.27 18.33 4.54
CA GLU A 8 -11.23 16.87 4.63
C GLU A 8 -12.15 16.34 5.72
N THR A 9 -12.82 15.24 5.41
CA THR A 9 -13.56 14.46 6.40
C THR A 9 -12.60 13.88 7.45
N LYS A 10 -13.13 13.51 8.62
CA LYS A 10 -12.35 12.83 9.68
C LYS A 10 -11.65 11.58 9.16
N TYR A 11 -12.33 10.81 8.30
CA TYR A 11 -11.77 9.60 7.71
C TYR A 11 -10.58 9.90 6.80
N THR A 12 -10.73 10.84 5.86
CA THR A 12 -9.64 11.24 4.95
C THR A 12 -8.42 11.76 5.70
N LYS A 13 -8.63 12.55 6.76
CA LYS A 13 -7.56 12.99 7.67
C LYS A 13 -6.88 11.81 8.35
N GLY A 14 -7.65 10.84 8.85
CA GLY A 14 -7.14 9.61 9.45
C GLY A 14 -6.24 8.84 8.49
N ILE A 15 -6.66 8.63 7.25
CA ILE A 15 -5.85 7.93 6.23
C ILE A 15 -4.55 8.68 5.94
N ARG A 16 -4.59 10.02 5.84
CA ARG A 16 -3.38 10.82 5.67
C ARG A 16 -2.45 10.68 6.88
N THR A 17 -2.97 10.73 8.09
CA THR A 17 -2.17 10.52 9.31
C THR A 17 -1.52 9.13 9.32
N LEU A 18 -2.25 8.09 8.90
CA LEU A 18 -1.70 6.75 8.79
C LEU A 18 -0.58 6.65 7.74
N ILE A 19 -0.75 7.27 6.57
CA ILE A 19 0.32 7.38 5.56
C ILE A 19 1.55 8.07 6.17
N LYS A 20 1.36 9.11 6.99
CA LYS A 20 2.46 9.81 7.67
C LYS A 20 3.18 8.96 8.71
N LYS A 21 2.43 8.21 9.53
CA LYS A 21 2.99 7.25 10.48
C LYS A 21 3.86 6.19 9.79
N ILE A 22 3.47 5.78 8.58
CA ILE A 22 4.26 4.85 7.78
C ILE A 22 5.48 5.56 7.20
N HIS A 23 5.27 6.60 6.39
CA HIS A 23 6.32 7.24 5.63
C HIS A 23 6.04 8.74 5.41
N ASP A 24 6.58 9.58 6.29
CA ASP A 24 6.71 11.02 6.08
C ASP A 24 7.89 11.55 6.90
N VAL A 25 8.24 12.82 6.70
CA VAL A 25 9.19 13.52 7.58
C VAL A 25 8.39 14.13 8.71
N SER A 26 8.67 13.73 9.95
CA SER A 26 8.02 14.28 11.14
C SER A 26 9.02 15.06 12.00
N PRO A 27 8.59 16.11 12.73
CA PRO A 27 9.50 16.89 13.58
C PRO A 27 10.21 16.04 14.65
N ILE A 28 9.61 14.93 15.03
CA ILE A 28 10.12 14.00 16.05
C ILE A 28 10.71 12.71 15.46
N GLN A 29 10.78 12.59 14.13
CA GLN A 29 11.32 11.43 13.41
C GLN A 29 10.70 10.09 13.82
N ASP A 30 9.37 10.07 13.93
CA ASP A 30 8.63 8.95 14.52
C ASP A 30 7.99 8.00 13.50
N SER A 31 8.06 8.28 12.20
CA SER A 31 7.52 7.36 11.20
C SER A 31 8.30 6.05 11.14
N LEU A 32 7.69 4.99 10.59
CA LEU A 32 8.34 3.68 10.46
C LEU A 32 9.63 3.77 9.63
N TYR A 33 9.62 4.60 8.57
CA TYR A 33 10.77 4.76 7.68
C TYR A 33 11.85 5.68 8.28
N GLU A 34 11.50 6.70 9.06
CA GLU A 34 12.51 7.50 9.79
C GLU A 34 13.24 6.66 10.85
N GLN A 35 12.52 5.78 11.55
CA GLN A 35 13.14 4.85 12.50
C GLN A 35 14.05 3.84 11.81
N ALA A 36 13.70 3.39 10.61
CA ALA A 36 14.56 2.52 9.82
C ALA A 36 15.84 3.25 9.37
N MET A 37 15.70 4.50 8.92
CA MET A 37 16.85 5.34 8.56
C MET A 37 17.78 5.58 9.76
N ALA A 38 17.23 5.89 10.94
CA ALA A 38 18.01 6.02 12.17
C ALA A 38 18.75 4.73 12.52
N TYR A 39 18.06 3.58 12.44
CA TYR A 39 18.70 2.27 12.62
C TYR A 39 19.85 2.04 11.64
N PHE A 40 19.67 2.33 10.35
CA PHE A 40 20.71 2.15 9.35
C PHE A 40 21.91 3.08 9.59
N ALA A 41 21.69 4.31 10.05
CA ALA A 41 22.75 5.24 10.38
C ALA A 41 23.56 4.82 11.61
N GLU A 42 22.92 4.20 12.60
CA GLU A 42 23.55 3.80 13.86
C GLU A 42 24.13 2.37 13.85
N GLN A 43 23.78 1.55 12.85
CA GLN A 43 24.07 0.12 12.86
C GLN A 43 25.56 -0.21 13.04
N SER A 44 26.46 0.48 12.34
CA SER A 44 27.91 0.24 12.44
C SER A 44 28.46 0.61 13.81
N SER A 45 28.06 1.76 14.35
CA SER A 45 28.53 2.23 15.66
C SER A 45 28.06 1.32 16.79
N VAL A 46 26.83 0.80 16.70
CA VAL A 46 26.28 -0.19 17.65
C VAL A 46 27.05 -1.50 17.58
N GLN A 47 27.40 -1.97 16.38
CA GLN A 47 28.21 -3.19 16.19
C GLN A 47 29.62 -3.03 16.78
N ASP A 48 30.31 -1.94 16.45
CA ASP A 48 31.67 -1.66 16.96
C ASP A 48 31.67 -1.56 18.48
N ARG A 49 30.68 -0.86 19.04
CA ARG A 49 30.56 -0.72 20.50
C ARG A 49 30.27 -2.05 21.17
N THR A 50 29.45 -2.90 20.56
CA THR A 50 29.18 -4.26 21.06
C THR A 50 30.46 -5.10 21.08
N THR A 51 31.25 -5.06 20.01
CA THR A 51 32.53 -5.78 19.90
C THR A 51 33.51 -5.31 20.96
N GLN A 52 33.71 -4.00 21.11
CA GLN A 52 34.57 -3.41 22.15
C GLN A 52 34.17 -3.83 23.57
N LEU A 53 32.87 -3.84 23.88
CA LEU A 53 32.38 -4.25 25.21
C LEU A 53 32.58 -5.76 25.46
N LYS A 54 32.42 -6.60 24.42
CA LYS A 54 32.69 -8.04 24.51
C LYS A 54 34.19 -8.32 24.71
N GLU A 55 35.07 -7.61 24.02
CA GLU A 55 36.52 -7.71 24.19
C GLU A 55 36.94 -7.29 25.60
N LYS A 56 36.41 -6.17 26.11
CA LYS A 56 36.64 -5.74 27.51
C LYS A 56 36.18 -6.78 28.53
N LEU A 57 35.06 -7.44 28.27
CA LEU A 57 34.59 -8.53 29.13
C LEU A 57 35.52 -9.75 29.07
N SER A 58 36.05 -10.10 27.89
CA SER A 58 37.04 -11.18 27.76
C SER A 58 38.32 -10.86 28.55
N GLN A 59 38.88 -9.66 28.37
CA GLN A 59 40.06 -9.21 29.09
C GLN A 59 39.82 -9.18 30.61
N ALA A 60 38.64 -8.77 31.05
CA ALA A 60 38.28 -8.77 32.47
C ALA A 60 38.12 -10.19 33.05
N ARG A 61 37.78 -11.19 32.24
CA ARG A 61 37.71 -12.61 32.66
C ARG A 61 39.09 -13.25 32.79
N GLU A 62 40.06 -12.79 32.02
CA GLU A 62 41.45 -13.27 32.06
C GLU A 62 42.29 -12.58 33.15
N ALA A 63 41.78 -11.49 33.74
CA ALA A 63 42.48 -10.76 34.78
C ALA A 63 42.58 -11.55 36.09
N SER A 64 43.79 -11.61 36.67
CA SER A 64 44.06 -12.19 37.99
C SER A 64 44.35 -11.12 39.04
N GLY A 65 43.91 -11.34 40.29
CA GLY A 65 44.21 -10.46 41.44
C GLY A 65 42.96 -10.00 42.20
N SER A 66 43.17 -9.28 43.31
CA SER A 66 42.10 -8.92 44.26
C SER A 66 40.97 -8.04 43.68
N LYS A 67 41.22 -7.35 42.56
CA LYS A 67 40.24 -6.49 41.85
C LYS A 67 39.61 -7.14 40.61
N ALA A 68 39.95 -8.38 40.29
CA ALA A 68 39.49 -9.06 39.07
C ALA A 68 37.96 -9.24 39.03
N GLU A 69 37.36 -9.72 40.12
CA GLU A 69 35.92 -9.96 40.19
C GLU A 69 35.11 -8.66 40.04
N HIS A 70 35.60 -7.55 40.61
CA HIS A 70 34.98 -6.23 40.43
C HIS A 70 35.01 -5.79 38.97
N LYS A 71 36.17 -5.87 38.30
CA LYS A 71 36.31 -5.49 36.89
C LYS A 71 35.43 -6.34 35.98
N LYS A 72 35.32 -7.63 36.25
CA LYS A 72 34.41 -8.54 35.54
C LYS A 72 32.95 -8.12 35.71
N LYS A 73 32.49 -7.91 36.95
CA LYS A 73 31.11 -7.48 37.23
C LYS A 73 30.78 -6.13 36.59
N GLU A 74 31.71 -5.19 36.59
CA GLU A 74 31.57 -3.88 35.95
C GLU A 74 31.45 -4.02 34.42
N ALA A 75 32.32 -4.81 33.79
CA ALA A 75 32.25 -5.10 32.36
C ALA A 75 30.95 -5.81 31.96
N GLU A 76 30.49 -6.78 32.75
CA GLU A 76 29.21 -7.48 32.54
C GLU A 76 28.02 -6.49 32.65
N THR A 77 28.06 -5.58 33.62
CA THR A 77 27.01 -4.57 33.80
C THR A 77 26.97 -3.58 32.64
N HIS A 78 28.14 -3.12 32.17
CA HIS A 78 28.22 -2.24 31.01
C HIS A 78 27.73 -2.91 29.72
N LEU A 79 28.11 -4.17 29.48
CA LEU A 79 27.62 -4.91 28.31
C LEU A 79 26.11 -5.14 28.38
N LYS A 80 25.60 -5.58 29.53
CA LYS A 80 24.17 -5.84 29.74
C LYS A 80 23.33 -4.58 29.59
N SER A 81 23.74 -3.46 30.20
CA SER A 81 23.01 -2.19 30.09
C SER A 81 23.01 -1.65 28.66
N PHE A 82 24.11 -1.78 27.92
CA PHE A 82 24.16 -1.42 26.50
C PHE A 82 23.24 -2.30 25.65
N GLN A 83 23.30 -3.62 25.82
CA GLN A 83 22.43 -4.57 25.11
C GLN A 83 20.95 -4.32 25.42
N GLN A 84 20.62 -4.00 26.68
CA GLN A 84 19.26 -3.67 27.07
C GLN A 84 18.76 -2.42 26.34
N LYS A 85 19.57 -1.36 26.23
CA LYS A 85 19.19 -0.14 25.47
C LYS A 85 18.94 -0.44 24.00
N VAL A 86 19.79 -1.24 23.36
CA VAL A 86 19.62 -1.65 21.95
C VAL A 86 18.33 -2.46 21.78
N GLU A 87 18.05 -3.37 22.71
CA GLU A 87 16.84 -4.19 22.72
C GLU A 87 15.57 -3.35 22.94
N GLU A 88 15.60 -2.36 23.83
CA GLU A 88 14.49 -1.42 24.05
C GLU A 88 14.16 -0.63 22.79
N GLN A 89 15.17 -0.11 22.08
CA GLN A 89 14.96 0.57 20.80
C GLN A 89 14.37 -0.35 19.73
N ARG A 90 14.81 -1.62 19.67
CA ARG A 90 14.26 -2.63 18.75
C ARG A 90 12.80 -2.93 19.06
N LEU A 91 12.46 -3.10 20.33
CA LEU A 91 11.09 -3.37 20.77
C LEU A 91 10.16 -2.19 20.49
N GLU A 92 10.65 -0.95 20.62
CA GLU A 92 9.88 0.24 20.26
C GLU A 92 9.54 0.26 18.76
N ARG A 93 10.52 -0.04 17.88
CA ARG A 93 10.27 -0.17 16.43
C ARG A 93 9.24 -1.27 16.13
N TYR A 94 9.39 -2.44 16.76
CA TYR A 94 8.44 -3.54 16.63
C TYR A 94 7.02 -3.12 17.06
N LYS A 95 6.88 -2.47 18.22
CA LYS A 95 5.59 -2.04 18.76
C LYS A 95 4.89 -1.06 17.84
N LYS A 96 5.60 -0.03 17.36
CA LYS A 96 5.03 0.95 16.43
C LYS A 96 4.59 0.33 15.11
N LEU A 97 5.39 -0.60 14.57
CA LEU A 97 5.00 -1.36 13.38
C LEU A 97 3.73 -2.19 13.63
N TYR A 98 3.65 -2.87 14.77
CA TYR A 98 2.49 -3.66 15.17
C TYR A 98 1.23 -2.78 15.29
N GLU A 99 1.32 -1.61 15.94
CA GLU A 99 0.21 -0.66 16.08
C GLU A 99 -0.31 -0.16 14.72
N VAL A 100 0.60 0.15 13.79
CA VAL A 100 0.21 0.51 12.41
C VAL A 100 -0.49 -0.64 11.71
N CYS A 101 -0.05 -1.89 11.91
CA CYS A 101 -0.72 -3.06 11.33
C CYS A 101 -2.13 -3.26 11.90
N GLU A 102 -2.30 -3.09 13.21
CA GLU A 102 -3.61 -3.15 13.86
C GLU A 102 -4.56 -2.06 13.36
N GLU A 103 -4.08 -0.82 13.22
CA GLU A 103 -4.87 0.31 12.68
C GLU A 103 -5.34 0.02 11.24
N ILE A 104 -4.48 -0.60 10.41
CA ILE A 104 -4.87 -1.01 9.04
C ILE A 104 -5.95 -2.10 9.08
N LEU A 105 -5.82 -3.08 9.98
CA LEU A 105 -6.80 -4.15 10.11
C LEU A 105 -8.14 -3.62 10.62
N GLU A 106 -8.14 -2.71 11.60
CA GLU A 106 -9.36 -2.03 12.06
C GLU A 106 -10.05 -1.27 10.92
N LEU A 107 -9.28 -0.54 10.10
CA LEU A 107 -9.81 0.20 8.94
C LEU A 107 -10.36 -0.68 7.81
N THR A 108 -10.01 -1.97 7.79
CA THR A 108 -10.38 -2.91 6.72
C THR A 108 -11.38 -3.98 7.18
N SER A 109 -11.50 -4.23 8.48
CA SER A 109 -12.52 -5.08 9.07
C SER A 109 -13.91 -4.43 9.02
N GLY A 110 -14.96 -5.25 8.87
CA GLY A 110 -16.35 -4.85 8.99
C GLY A 110 -17.21 -5.99 9.52
N GLU A 111 -18.46 -5.69 9.90
CA GLU A 111 -19.40 -6.66 10.50
C GLU A 111 -19.74 -7.82 9.56
N SER A 112 -19.61 -7.61 8.25
CA SER A 112 -19.81 -8.62 7.22
C SER A 112 -18.69 -8.60 6.19
N ALA A 113 -18.64 -9.63 5.34
CA ALA A 113 -17.75 -9.66 4.18
C ALA A 113 -18.05 -8.52 3.18
N GLU A 114 -19.30 -8.08 3.08
CA GLU A 114 -19.67 -6.92 2.26
C GLU A 114 -19.16 -5.61 2.87
N ASP A 115 -19.30 -5.44 4.18
CA ASP A 115 -18.80 -4.24 4.87
C ASP A 115 -17.28 -4.17 4.84
N SER A 116 -16.59 -5.30 5.02
CA SER A 116 -15.13 -5.38 4.88
C SER A 116 -14.71 -4.99 3.45
N ARG A 117 -15.37 -5.53 2.42
CA ARG A 117 -15.10 -5.15 1.01
C ARG A 117 -15.29 -3.65 0.78
N ARG A 118 -16.34 -3.05 1.33
CA ARG A 118 -16.59 -1.61 1.24
C ARG A 118 -15.50 -0.80 1.96
N ASN A 119 -15.03 -1.27 3.11
CA ASN A 119 -13.94 -0.63 3.85
C ASN A 119 -12.61 -0.69 3.08
N PHE A 120 -12.30 -1.82 2.45
CA PHE A 120 -11.18 -1.95 1.51
C PHE A 120 -11.30 -0.99 0.32
N ALA A 121 -12.46 -0.95 -0.33
CA ALA A 121 -12.74 -0.05 -1.46
C ALA A 121 -12.58 1.42 -1.05
N ARG A 122 -13.10 1.78 0.12
CA ARG A 122 -12.99 3.12 0.70
C ARG A 122 -11.54 3.50 0.98
N LEU A 123 -10.78 2.60 1.60
CA LEU A 123 -9.38 2.86 1.95
C LEU A 123 -8.51 3.05 0.70
N LEU A 124 -8.55 2.10 -0.24
CA LEU A 124 -7.78 2.17 -1.49
C LEU A 124 -8.14 3.40 -2.32
N GLY A 125 -9.44 3.69 -2.46
CA GLY A 125 -9.89 4.84 -3.23
C GLY A 125 -9.53 6.16 -2.55
N THR A 126 -9.64 6.25 -1.23
CA THR A 126 -9.20 7.45 -0.48
C THR A 126 -7.70 7.69 -0.66
N ILE A 127 -6.86 6.64 -0.63
CA ILE A 127 -5.41 6.78 -0.87
C ILE A 127 -5.15 7.35 -2.27
N LEU A 128 -5.79 6.80 -3.31
CA LEU A 128 -5.58 7.28 -4.69
C LEU A 128 -6.14 8.69 -4.90
N LEU A 129 -7.35 8.97 -4.40
CA LEU A 129 -8.05 10.25 -4.60
C LEU A 129 -7.43 11.41 -3.82
N THR A 130 -6.68 11.13 -2.75
CA THR A 130 -5.92 12.15 -1.99
C THR A 130 -4.50 12.35 -2.49
N THR A 131 -4.03 11.49 -3.39
CA THR A 131 -2.75 11.67 -4.06
C THR A 131 -2.98 12.54 -5.29
N GLN A 132 -2.16 13.58 -5.48
CA GLN A 132 -2.24 14.42 -6.68
C GLN A 132 -2.13 13.55 -7.93
N THR A 133 -2.72 13.99 -9.05
CA THR A 133 -2.65 13.24 -10.31
C THR A 133 -1.61 13.80 -11.28
N ASP A 134 -1.01 14.93 -10.93
CA ASP A 134 -0.05 15.70 -11.71
C ASP A 134 0.87 16.54 -10.80
N GLY A 135 1.85 17.22 -11.40
CA GLY A 135 2.74 18.15 -10.71
C GLY A 135 4.06 17.55 -10.21
N ARG A 136 4.98 18.45 -9.81
CA ARG A 136 6.37 18.10 -9.46
C ARG A 136 6.52 17.24 -8.21
N LYS A 137 5.55 17.31 -7.28
CA LYS A 137 5.56 16.56 -6.02
C LYS A 137 4.91 15.18 -6.12
N LEU A 138 4.39 14.83 -7.31
CA LEU A 138 3.69 13.58 -7.55
C LEU A 138 4.53 12.34 -7.22
N PRO A 139 5.81 12.22 -7.66
CA PRO A 139 6.62 11.06 -7.32
C PRO A 139 6.78 10.87 -5.81
N GLN A 140 7.05 11.94 -5.06
CA GLN A 140 7.20 11.85 -3.60
C GLN A 140 5.88 11.47 -2.92
N ALA A 141 4.75 12.04 -3.36
CA ALA A 141 3.44 11.68 -2.82
C ALA A 141 3.10 10.20 -3.11
N ASN A 142 3.36 9.74 -4.33
CA ASN A 142 3.16 8.35 -4.74
C ASN A 142 4.04 7.39 -3.94
N GLN A 143 5.32 7.72 -3.72
CA GLN A 143 6.23 6.90 -2.91
C GLN A 143 5.67 6.68 -1.49
N LYS A 144 5.22 7.76 -0.82
CA LYS A 144 4.63 7.69 0.52
C LYS A 144 3.36 6.84 0.57
N SER A 145 2.41 7.12 -0.32
CA SER A 145 1.12 6.42 -0.37
C SER A 145 1.24 4.93 -0.75
N LYS A 146 2.27 4.56 -1.52
CA LYS A 146 2.45 3.22 -2.08
C LYS A 146 2.60 2.13 -1.03
N HIS A 147 3.23 2.44 0.10
CA HIS A 147 3.43 1.46 1.17
C HIS A 147 2.10 0.96 1.73
N LEU A 148 1.21 1.88 2.11
CA LEU A 148 -0.12 1.55 2.61
C LEU A 148 -0.98 0.89 1.51
N TYR A 149 -0.98 1.47 0.30
CA TYR A 149 -1.78 0.96 -0.81
C TYR A 149 -1.47 -0.51 -1.12
N LYS A 150 -0.17 -0.85 -1.18
CA LYS A 150 0.31 -2.21 -1.39
C LYS A 150 -0.09 -3.15 -0.25
N ALA A 151 0.09 -2.73 1.00
CA ALA A 151 -0.24 -3.57 2.17
C ALA A 151 -1.72 -3.96 2.21
N VAL A 152 -2.61 -3.02 1.88
CA VAL A 152 -4.06 -3.24 1.79
C VAL A 152 -4.42 -4.22 0.66
N LEU A 153 -3.75 -4.10 -0.49
CA LEU A 153 -3.90 -5.06 -1.60
C LEU A 153 -3.39 -6.47 -1.25
N CYS A 154 -2.32 -6.58 -0.46
CA CYS A 154 -1.83 -7.89 0.01
C CYS A 154 -2.88 -8.61 0.86
N LEU A 155 -3.58 -7.90 1.76
CA LEU A 155 -4.67 -8.47 2.56
C LEU A 155 -5.82 -8.97 1.69
N LEU A 156 -6.28 -8.15 0.73
CA LEU A 156 -7.34 -8.55 -0.21
C LEU A 156 -6.96 -9.80 -1.00
N LEU A 157 -5.73 -9.84 -1.51
CA LEU A 157 -5.25 -10.98 -2.28
C LEU A 157 -5.14 -12.24 -1.42
N LEU A 158 -4.70 -12.12 -0.15
CA LEU A 158 -4.67 -13.23 0.79
C LEU A 158 -6.06 -13.85 0.98
N GLU A 159 -7.08 -13.04 1.29
CA GLU A 159 -8.45 -13.54 1.47
C GLU A 159 -8.95 -14.23 0.21
N ARG A 160 -8.79 -13.60 -0.97
CA ARG A 160 -9.26 -14.18 -2.23
C ARG A 160 -8.54 -15.48 -2.59
N MET A 161 -7.22 -15.55 -2.39
CA MET A 161 -6.45 -16.76 -2.66
C MET A 161 -6.78 -17.90 -1.69
N LEU A 162 -7.18 -17.59 -0.45
CA LEU A 162 -7.69 -18.60 0.49
C LEU A 162 -9.07 -19.10 0.05
N GLU A 163 -9.97 -18.20 -0.36
CA GLU A 163 -11.29 -18.55 -0.91
C GLU A 163 -11.20 -19.36 -2.21
N ASP A 164 -10.18 -19.11 -3.03
CA ASP A 164 -9.89 -19.85 -4.26
C ASP A 164 -9.06 -21.13 -4.02
N GLU A 165 -8.79 -21.50 -2.75
CA GLU A 165 -7.97 -22.67 -2.36
C GLU A 165 -6.56 -22.69 -3.01
N GLN A 166 -6.00 -21.52 -3.30
CA GLN A 166 -4.68 -21.38 -3.95
C GLN A 166 -3.51 -21.35 -2.97
N ILE A 167 -3.77 -21.18 -1.67
CA ILE A 167 -2.72 -21.19 -0.64
C ILE A 167 -2.52 -22.61 -0.14
N THR A 168 -1.31 -23.14 -0.33
CA THR A 168 -0.92 -24.50 0.14
C THR A 168 0.00 -24.47 1.35
N ASN A 169 0.41 -23.28 1.79
CA ASN A 169 1.32 -23.11 2.92
C ASN A 169 0.65 -23.55 4.23
N GLN A 170 1.18 -24.61 4.85
CA GLN A 170 0.59 -25.25 6.03
C GLN A 170 0.53 -24.33 7.25
N TYR A 171 1.51 -23.43 7.41
CA TYR A 171 1.49 -22.44 8.49
C TYR A 171 0.29 -21.49 8.34
N VAL A 172 0.04 -21.00 7.13
CA VAL A 172 -1.12 -20.15 6.85
C VAL A 172 -2.44 -20.91 7.01
N LEU A 173 -2.53 -22.12 6.43
CA LEU A 173 -3.75 -22.93 6.49
C LEU A 173 -4.10 -23.34 7.93
N GLY A 174 -3.10 -23.70 8.75
CA GLY A 174 -3.31 -24.03 10.16
C GLY A 174 -3.96 -22.87 10.92
N HIS A 175 -3.43 -21.66 10.79
CA HIS A 175 -4.01 -20.49 11.45
C HIS A 175 -5.33 -20.04 10.84
N TYR A 176 -5.53 -20.23 9.53
CA TYR A 176 -6.78 -19.92 8.84
C TYR A 176 -7.93 -20.83 9.31
N ASN A 177 -7.66 -22.12 9.48
CA ASN A 177 -8.62 -23.09 9.98
C ASN A 177 -9.03 -22.80 11.43
N SER A 178 -8.12 -22.21 12.22
CA SER A 178 -8.37 -21.75 13.59
C SER A 178 -8.84 -20.28 13.68
N ARG A 179 -9.27 -19.68 12.56
CA ARG A 179 -9.76 -18.29 12.54
C ARG A 179 -11.06 -18.15 13.33
N ILE A 180 -11.12 -17.10 14.16
CA ILE A 180 -12.37 -16.61 14.75
C ILE A 180 -13.11 -15.83 13.67
N LYS A 181 -14.24 -16.36 13.18
CA LYS A 181 -14.98 -15.81 12.04
C LYS A 181 -15.82 -14.58 12.40
N GLN A 182 -16.39 -14.58 13.59
CA GLN A 182 -17.28 -13.54 14.10
C GLN A 182 -16.90 -13.28 15.55
N PRO A 183 -15.83 -12.50 15.80
CA PRO A 183 -15.48 -12.14 17.16
C PRO A 183 -16.59 -11.28 17.79
N GLU A 184 -16.92 -11.54 19.04
CA GLU A 184 -17.95 -10.80 19.80
C GLU A 184 -17.51 -9.38 20.11
N ASP A 185 -16.21 -9.17 20.34
CA ASP A 185 -15.61 -7.88 20.66
C ASP A 185 -14.19 -7.71 20.09
N ALA A 186 -13.61 -6.54 20.33
CA ALA A 186 -12.26 -6.20 19.86
C ALA A 186 -11.17 -7.05 20.54
N GLU A 187 -11.39 -7.51 21.77
CA GLU A 187 -10.44 -8.32 22.51
C GLU A 187 -10.36 -9.73 21.92
N GLU A 188 -11.49 -10.36 21.65
CA GLU A 188 -11.55 -11.65 20.96
C GLU A 188 -10.97 -11.54 19.53
N ALA A 189 -11.30 -10.48 18.80
CA ALA A 189 -10.73 -10.22 17.48
C ALA A 189 -9.19 -10.15 17.53
N SER A 190 -8.63 -9.52 18.57
CA SER A 190 -7.17 -9.40 18.76
C SER A 190 -6.49 -10.74 19.08
N ARG A 191 -7.22 -11.68 19.69
CA ARG A 191 -6.74 -13.03 20.02
C ARG A 191 -6.81 -14.01 18.83
N CYS A 192 -7.47 -13.62 17.74
CA CYS A 192 -7.63 -14.45 16.55
C CYS A 192 -6.26 -14.92 15.97
N PRO A 193 -5.99 -16.24 15.92
CA PRO A 193 -4.70 -16.75 15.45
C PRO A 193 -4.36 -16.31 14.02
N PHE A 194 -5.34 -16.32 13.11
CA PHE A 194 -5.13 -15.87 11.73
C PHE A 194 -4.74 -14.40 11.64
N ARG A 195 -5.35 -13.55 12.47
CA ARG A 195 -5.00 -12.13 12.55
C ARG A 195 -3.55 -11.96 12.99
N LYS A 196 -3.22 -12.55 14.13
CA LYS A 196 -1.92 -12.38 14.81
C LYS A 196 -0.74 -13.01 14.06
N TYR A 197 -0.94 -14.18 13.48
CA TYR A 197 0.13 -15.00 12.93
C TYR A 197 0.17 -15.04 11.39
N VAL A 198 -0.85 -14.52 10.69
CA VAL A 198 -0.83 -14.44 9.22
C VAL A 198 -1.01 -13.01 8.72
N GLN A 199 -2.11 -12.33 9.10
CA GLN A 199 -2.42 -11.00 8.56
C GLN A 199 -1.41 -9.94 9.03
N ILE A 200 -1.09 -9.90 10.32
CA ILE A 200 -0.09 -8.96 10.85
C ILE A 200 1.29 -9.18 10.23
N PRO A 201 1.85 -10.40 10.17
CA PRO A 201 3.11 -10.66 9.48
C PRO A 201 3.11 -10.25 8.01
N LEU A 202 2.00 -10.48 7.29
CA LEU A 202 1.87 -10.04 5.90
C LEU A 202 1.90 -8.51 5.80
N LEU A 203 1.24 -7.80 6.70
CA LEU A 203 1.28 -6.33 6.79
C LEU A 203 2.69 -5.82 7.13
N MET A 204 3.31 -6.36 8.17
CA MET A 204 4.69 -6.03 8.56
C MET A 204 5.63 -6.16 7.36
N THR A 205 5.51 -7.28 6.65
CA THR A 205 6.35 -7.58 5.48
C THR A 205 6.08 -6.63 4.31
N SER A 206 4.80 -6.38 4.00
CA SER A 206 4.43 -5.55 2.85
C SER A 206 4.74 -4.06 3.07
N LEU A 207 4.53 -3.53 4.28
CA LEU A 207 4.87 -2.15 4.64
C LEU A 207 6.38 -1.90 4.54
N LEU A 208 7.20 -2.87 4.95
CA LEU A 208 8.66 -2.76 5.01
C LEU A 208 9.38 -3.38 3.81
N GLN A 209 8.69 -3.90 2.80
CA GLN A 209 9.31 -4.60 1.68
C GLN A 209 10.40 -3.77 0.97
N ASP A 210 10.22 -2.46 0.90
CA ASP A 210 11.12 -1.53 0.21
C ASP A 210 12.01 -0.73 1.20
N VAL A 211 12.00 -1.06 2.50
CA VAL A 211 12.69 -0.30 3.56
C VAL A 211 14.20 -0.23 3.36
N GLY A 212 14.80 -1.29 2.81
CA GLY A 212 16.24 -1.31 2.53
C GLY A 212 16.69 -0.28 1.52
N GLN A 213 15.80 0.27 0.67
CA GLN A 213 16.14 1.38 -0.24
C GLN A 213 16.58 2.66 0.49
N TYR A 214 16.25 2.78 1.77
CA TYR A 214 16.57 3.94 2.60
C TYR A 214 17.88 3.77 3.38
N HIS A 215 18.57 2.65 3.22
CA HIS A 215 19.95 2.52 3.68
C HIS A 215 20.87 3.47 2.86
N PRO A 216 21.94 4.04 3.46
CA PRO A 216 22.86 4.94 2.76
C PRO A 216 23.42 4.40 1.43
N ASP A 217 23.68 3.10 1.34
CA ASP A 217 24.29 2.51 0.15
C ASP A 217 23.36 2.47 -1.08
N PRO A 218 22.10 1.98 -1.02
CA PRO A 218 21.12 2.18 -2.09
C PRO A 218 20.87 3.65 -2.43
N GLN A 219 20.85 4.54 -1.43
CA GLN A 219 20.66 5.98 -1.65
C GLN A 219 21.77 6.59 -2.52
N LYS A 220 23.03 6.16 -2.36
CA LYS A 220 24.15 6.55 -3.24
C LYS A 220 23.93 6.10 -4.68
N VAL A 221 23.33 4.93 -4.90
CA VAL A 221 23.00 4.47 -6.26
C VAL A 221 21.88 5.32 -6.86
N LEU A 222 20.83 5.61 -6.09
CA LEU A 222 19.68 6.40 -6.55
C LEU A 222 20.07 7.85 -6.88
N ARG A 223 20.80 8.50 -5.98
CA ARG A 223 21.18 9.92 -6.07
C ARG A 223 22.52 10.17 -6.76
N GLY A 224 23.22 9.11 -7.16
CA GLY A 224 24.56 9.18 -7.72
C GLY A 224 25.64 9.48 -6.68
N PRO A 225 26.93 9.39 -7.06
CA PRO A 225 28.06 9.58 -6.15
C PRO A 225 28.06 10.92 -5.43
N ASP A 226 27.65 11.99 -6.13
CA ASP A 226 27.61 13.36 -5.63
C ASP A 226 26.27 13.75 -4.96
N GLY A 227 25.29 12.83 -4.94
CA GLY A 227 23.98 13.05 -4.31
C GLY A 227 23.01 13.96 -5.08
N ASN A 228 23.38 14.39 -6.30
CA ASN A 228 22.66 15.41 -7.07
C ASN A 228 21.67 14.85 -8.11
N LEU A 229 21.64 13.53 -8.33
CA LEU A 229 20.72 12.93 -9.28
C LEU A 229 19.31 12.78 -8.68
N ASP A 230 18.30 12.91 -9.53
CA ASP A 230 16.91 12.60 -9.16
C ASP A 230 16.77 11.12 -8.81
N GLU A 231 16.33 10.82 -7.58
CA GLU A 231 16.14 9.46 -7.09
C GLU A 231 15.06 8.69 -7.85
N PHE A 232 14.19 9.38 -8.60
CA PHE A 232 13.14 8.78 -9.43
C PHE A 232 13.52 8.63 -10.91
N ARG A 233 14.78 8.93 -11.26
CA ARG A 233 15.29 8.72 -12.62
C ARG A 233 15.20 7.26 -13.05
N THR A 234 15.24 7.05 -14.35
CA THR A 234 15.43 5.70 -14.88
C THR A 234 16.87 5.26 -14.61
N LEU A 235 17.03 4.21 -13.82
CA LEU A 235 18.34 3.59 -13.57
C LEU A 235 18.76 2.71 -14.76
N GLU A 236 20.05 2.69 -15.06
CA GLU A 236 20.61 1.72 -15.99
C GLU A 236 20.50 0.29 -15.45
N LYS A 237 20.63 -0.71 -16.33
CA LYS A 237 20.43 -2.12 -15.96
C LYS A 237 21.34 -2.55 -14.80
N GLN A 238 22.61 -2.16 -14.82
CA GLN A 238 23.58 -2.51 -13.78
C GLN A 238 23.29 -1.80 -12.45
N GLU A 239 23.10 -0.48 -12.48
CA GLU A 239 22.70 0.31 -11.30
C GLU A 239 21.44 -0.25 -10.65
N ARG A 240 20.44 -0.59 -11.47
CA ARG A 240 19.18 -1.17 -11.01
C ARG A 240 19.40 -2.53 -10.33
N GLN A 241 20.22 -3.40 -10.91
CA GLN A 241 20.53 -4.70 -10.30
C GLN A 241 21.25 -4.53 -8.95
N GLN A 242 22.21 -3.61 -8.88
CA GLN A 242 22.91 -3.29 -7.64
C GLN A 242 21.97 -2.73 -6.57
N MET A 243 21.14 -1.74 -6.93
CA MET A 243 20.15 -1.14 -6.02
C MET A 243 19.19 -2.20 -5.47
N LEU A 244 18.65 -3.07 -6.34
CA LEU A 244 17.74 -4.13 -5.92
C LEU A 244 18.41 -5.15 -4.98
N LYS A 245 19.65 -5.54 -5.27
CA LYS A 245 20.41 -6.47 -4.42
C LYS A 245 20.66 -5.89 -3.02
N LEU A 246 21.17 -4.65 -2.96
CA LEU A 246 21.43 -3.96 -1.70
C LEU A 246 20.12 -3.75 -0.92
N SER A 247 19.08 -3.23 -1.59
CA SER A 247 17.78 -3.01 -0.97
C SER A 247 17.22 -4.29 -0.37
N TYR A 248 17.30 -5.42 -1.07
CA TYR A 248 16.83 -6.70 -0.54
C TYR A 248 17.61 -7.11 0.71
N GLN A 249 18.94 -7.03 0.66
CA GLN A 249 19.81 -7.38 1.79
C GLN A 249 19.49 -6.54 3.04
N TYR A 250 19.38 -5.22 2.89
CA TYR A 250 19.07 -4.34 4.01
C TYR A 250 17.63 -4.50 4.52
N THR A 251 16.66 -4.78 3.64
CA THR A 251 15.29 -5.12 4.06
C THR A 251 15.28 -6.38 4.93
N VAL A 252 15.96 -7.46 4.50
CA VAL A 252 16.03 -8.71 5.27
C VAL A 252 16.70 -8.49 6.63
N ASN A 253 17.83 -7.79 6.65
CA ASN A 253 18.55 -7.49 7.89
C ASN A 253 17.70 -6.63 8.83
N TYR A 254 17.01 -5.61 8.31
CA TYR A 254 16.13 -4.77 9.11
C TYR A 254 14.96 -5.55 9.70
N LEU A 255 14.29 -6.40 8.91
CA LEU A 255 13.20 -7.23 9.42
C LEU A 255 13.67 -8.22 10.48
N LYS A 256 14.86 -8.81 10.30
CA LYS A 256 15.41 -9.81 11.21
C LYS A 256 15.96 -9.22 12.50
N ASP A 257 16.79 -8.19 12.39
CA ASP A 257 17.59 -7.66 13.51
C ASP A 257 17.12 -6.27 13.95
N GLY A 258 16.61 -5.45 13.03
CA GLY A 258 16.06 -4.12 13.31
C GLY A 258 14.66 -4.16 13.93
N ILE A 259 13.81 -5.09 13.48
CA ILE A 259 12.45 -5.36 13.97
C ILE A 259 12.46 -6.60 14.87
N GLY A 260 12.79 -7.78 14.35
CA GLY A 260 12.90 -9.02 15.13
C GLY A 260 11.59 -9.50 15.76
N CYS A 261 11.69 -10.25 16.86
CA CYS A 261 10.55 -10.85 17.58
C CYS A 261 9.97 -9.92 18.65
N GLY A 262 8.67 -10.03 18.94
CA GLY A 262 8.07 -9.40 20.12
C GLY A 262 8.67 -9.92 21.43
N ARG A 263 8.36 -9.22 22.54
CA ARG A 263 8.77 -9.61 23.90
C ARG A 263 7.57 -10.05 24.71
N TYR A 264 7.68 -11.23 25.32
CA TYR A 264 6.68 -11.71 26.27
C TYR A 264 6.60 -10.79 27.50
N VAL A 265 5.37 -10.51 27.92
CA VAL A 265 5.06 -9.77 29.15
C VAL A 265 4.16 -10.68 29.99
N GLY A 266 4.66 -11.12 31.13
CA GLY A 266 3.95 -12.02 32.05
C GLY A 266 4.92 -12.73 32.99
N ASN A 267 4.36 -13.59 33.85
CA ASN A 267 5.10 -14.23 34.95
C ASN A 267 5.25 -15.75 34.79
N SER A 268 4.70 -16.35 33.73
CA SER A 268 4.74 -17.80 33.51
C SER A 268 5.91 -18.19 32.61
N LYS A 269 6.75 -19.13 33.07
CA LYS A 269 7.86 -19.66 32.25
C LYS A 269 7.34 -20.42 31.04
N ALA A 270 6.27 -21.22 31.21
CA ALA A 270 5.69 -22.01 30.13
C ALA A 270 5.09 -21.11 29.03
N GLU A 271 4.28 -20.12 29.42
CA GLU A 271 3.71 -19.15 28.46
C GLU A 271 4.81 -18.35 27.74
N ARG A 272 5.89 -18.01 28.44
CA ARG A 272 7.03 -17.33 27.84
C ARG A 272 7.70 -18.19 26.78
N GLU A 273 7.86 -19.48 27.02
CA GLU A 273 8.47 -20.41 26.07
C GLU A 273 7.60 -20.57 24.83
N GLU A 274 6.29 -20.79 25.02
CA GLU A 274 5.30 -20.86 23.93
C GLU A 274 5.24 -19.56 23.11
N TYR A 275 5.19 -18.40 23.78
CA TYR A 275 5.19 -17.10 23.12
C TYR A 275 6.45 -16.91 22.26
N ASN A 276 7.63 -17.25 22.81
CA ASN A 276 8.90 -17.09 22.11
C ASN A 276 8.99 -18.03 20.89
N GLU A 277 8.45 -19.23 20.97
CA GLU A 277 8.36 -20.15 19.84
C GLU A 277 7.43 -19.61 18.75
N ALA A 278 6.22 -19.18 19.13
CA ALA A 278 5.26 -18.59 18.21
C ALA A 278 5.80 -17.34 17.50
N GLU A 279 6.52 -16.46 18.23
CA GLU A 279 7.18 -15.28 17.65
C GLU A 279 8.32 -15.65 16.68
N LYS A 280 9.08 -16.71 16.98
CA LYS A 280 10.10 -17.23 16.04
C LYS A 280 9.45 -17.75 14.78
N ASP A 281 8.35 -18.50 14.87
CA ASP A 281 7.65 -19.01 13.70
C ASP A 281 7.02 -17.89 12.88
N LYS A 282 6.49 -16.87 13.55
CA LYS A 282 6.04 -15.63 12.91
C LYS A 282 7.17 -14.97 12.12
N LEU A 283 8.36 -14.83 12.71
CA LEU A 283 9.52 -14.27 12.02
C LEU A 283 9.98 -15.15 10.85
N LYS A 284 9.98 -16.48 11.00
CA LYS A 284 10.26 -17.40 9.89
C LYS A 284 9.27 -17.21 8.74
N PHE A 285 7.99 -16.98 9.05
CA PHE A 285 6.96 -16.70 8.04
C PHE A 285 7.23 -15.38 7.31
N VAL A 286 7.55 -14.29 8.03
CA VAL A 286 7.98 -13.01 7.43
C VAL A 286 9.17 -13.20 6.49
N MET A 287 10.19 -13.94 6.92
CA MET A 287 11.37 -14.22 6.08
C MET A 287 11.02 -15.05 4.85
N THR A 288 10.11 -16.02 5.00
CA THR A 288 9.61 -16.85 3.91
C THR A 288 8.87 -16.00 2.87
N LEU A 289 8.01 -15.07 3.30
CA LEU A 289 7.29 -14.15 2.41
C LEU A 289 8.26 -13.29 1.59
N ILE A 290 9.22 -12.63 2.26
CA ILE A 290 10.24 -11.78 1.61
C ILE A 290 11.03 -12.58 0.58
N LYS A 291 11.60 -13.72 0.98
CA LYS A 291 12.42 -14.57 0.13
C LYS A 291 11.64 -15.10 -1.08
N SER A 292 10.42 -15.58 -0.84
CA SER A 292 9.55 -16.10 -1.90
C SER A 292 9.10 -15.02 -2.89
N SER A 293 9.09 -13.75 -2.50
CA SER A 293 8.70 -12.66 -3.41
C SER A 293 9.73 -12.36 -4.51
N LEU A 294 10.97 -12.85 -4.37
CA LEU A 294 12.00 -12.73 -5.41
C LEU A 294 11.75 -13.68 -6.58
N ASP A 295 11.23 -14.88 -6.28
CA ASP A 295 10.87 -15.90 -7.24
C ASP A 295 9.45 -16.40 -6.94
N ALA A 296 8.48 -15.61 -7.40
CA ALA A 296 7.07 -15.82 -7.10
C ALA A 296 6.44 -16.94 -7.95
N GLN A 297 7.21 -17.69 -8.74
CA GLN A 297 6.69 -18.75 -9.61
C GLN A 297 6.12 -19.89 -8.75
N GLN A 298 4.81 -19.82 -8.47
CA GLN A 298 4.01 -20.75 -7.66
C GLN A 298 4.16 -20.67 -6.12
N SER A 299 4.80 -19.63 -5.59
CA SER A 299 4.99 -19.50 -4.14
C SER A 299 4.00 -18.52 -3.50
N ILE A 300 3.94 -18.56 -2.17
CA ILE A 300 3.25 -17.56 -1.34
C ILE A 300 3.80 -16.13 -1.54
N GLY A 301 4.96 -15.98 -2.19
CA GLY A 301 5.54 -14.69 -2.58
C GLY A 301 4.65 -13.85 -3.50
N ASN A 302 3.69 -14.46 -4.21
CA ASN A 302 2.70 -13.72 -5.03
C ASN A 302 1.87 -12.74 -4.19
N LEU A 303 1.63 -13.04 -2.91
CA LEU A 303 0.92 -12.14 -1.99
C LEU A 303 1.59 -10.76 -1.88
N LEU A 304 2.91 -10.70 -2.07
CA LEU A 304 3.65 -9.44 -2.09
C LEU A 304 3.92 -8.95 -3.51
N LYS A 305 4.30 -9.86 -4.42
CA LYS A 305 4.82 -9.49 -5.72
C LYS A 305 3.74 -8.90 -6.64
N ILE A 306 2.54 -9.47 -6.65
CA ILE A 306 1.44 -8.98 -7.48
C ILE A 306 1.01 -7.57 -7.04
N PRO A 307 0.70 -7.31 -5.74
CA PRO A 307 0.44 -5.95 -5.26
C PRO A 307 1.59 -4.97 -5.51
N GLN A 308 2.85 -5.41 -5.38
CA GLN A 308 4.02 -4.55 -5.66
C GLN A 308 4.04 -4.10 -7.13
N VAL A 309 3.87 -5.03 -8.09
CA VAL A 309 3.88 -4.71 -9.52
C VAL A 309 2.69 -3.80 -9.86
N TYR A 310 1.49 -4.12 -9.38
CA TYR A 310 0.29 -3.30 -9.60
C TYR A 310 0.46 -1.88 -9.07
N ALA A 311 0.88 -1.74 -7.81
CA ALA A 311 1.08 -0.43 -7.16
C ALA A 311 2.22 0.37 -7.81
N SER A 312 3.19 -0.28 -8.45
CA SER A 312 4.25 0.42 -9.20
C SER A 312 3.74 1.14 -10.45
N VAL A 313 2.62 0.68 -11.02
CA VAL A 313 1.93 1.35 -12.13
C VAL A 313 0.94 2.38 -11.59
N VAL A 314 0.15 2.02 -10.58
CA VAL A 314 -0.91 2.88 -10.04
C VAL A 314 -0.37 4.11 -9.31
N LEU A 315 0.67 3.93 -8.50
CA LEU A 315 1.35 5.00 -7.78
C LEU A 315 2.78 5.13 -8.33
N SER A 316 2.90 5.33 -9.65
CA SER A 316 4.19 5.41 -10.33
C SER A 316 4.99 6.61 -9.85
N THR A 317 6.26 6.38 -9.54
CA THR A 317 7.21 7.47 -9.26
C THR A 317 7.94 7.93 -10.51
N LYS A 318 7.71 7.28 -11.67
CA LYS A 318 8.43 7.60 -12.89
C LYS A 318 8.01 8.97 -13.45
N PRO A 319 8.96 9.78 -13.93
CA PRO A 319 8.65 11.04 -14.57
C PRO A 319 7.81 10.81 -15.84
N GLY A 320 6.83 11.70 -16.07
CA GLY A 320 6.00 11.68 -17.28
C GLY A 320 4.97 10.55 -17.35
N GLN A 321 4.71 9.80 -16.27
CA GLN A 321 3.63 8.82 -16.24
C GLN A 321 2.27 9.51 -16.42
N SER A 322 1.52 9.14 -17.46
CA SER A 322 0.18 9.68 -17.70
C SER A 322 -0.88 8.93 -16.88
N TYR A 323 -1.81 9.67 -16.27
CA TYR A 323 -2.94 9.14 -15.51
C TYR A 323 -3.78 8.16 -16.35
N GLU A 324 -3.93 8.39 -17.66
CA GLU A 324 -4.70 7.49 -18.55
C GLU A 324 -4.12 6.07 -18.65
N THR A 325 -2.87 5.85 -18.20
CA THR A 325 -2.22 4.53 -18.24
C THR A 325 -2.53 3.65 -17.03
N LEU A 326 -3.17 4.20 -16.00
CA LEU A 326 -3.56 3.50 -14.78
C LEU A 326 -4.27 2.16 -15.05
N PRO A 327 -5.26 2.07 -15.98
CA PRO A 327 -5.92 0.80 -16.24
C PRO A 327 -5.04 -0.29 -16.86
N LYS A 328 -3.87 0.08 -17.40
CA LYS A 328 -2.88 -0.87 -17.95
C LYS A 328 -2.11 -1.62 -16.87
N ALA A 329 -2.29 -1.31 -15.59
CA ALA A 329 -1.62 -1.99 -14.48
C ALA A 329 -1.89 -3.50 -14.48
N THR A 330 -3.12 -3.90 -14.81
CA THR A 330 -3.51 -5.32 -14.91
C THR A 330 -2.88 -6.00 -16.13
N LEU A 331 -2.78 -5.32 -17.27
CA LEU A 331 -2.08 -5.84 -18.45
C LEU A 331 -0.59 -6.13 -18.17
N VAL A 332 0.06 -5.32 -17.33
CA VAL A 332 1.44 -5.58 -16.89
C VAL A 332 1.52 -6.88 -16.08
N LEU A 333 0.52 -7.16 -15.23
CA LEU A 333 0.45 -8.41 -14.47
C LEU A 333 0.19 -9.62 -15.37
N GLU A 334 -0.76 -9.50 -16.32
CA GLU A 334 -1.09 -10.56 -17.28
C GLU A 334 0.15 -10.93 -18.10
N LYS A 335 0.84 -9.94 -18.66
CA LYS A 335 2.08 -10.17 -19.41
C LYS A 335 3.17 -10.82 -18.54
N ALA A 336 3.31 -10.41 -17.29
CA ALA A 336 4.26 -11.04 -16.37
C ALA A 336 3.87 -12.49 -16.05
N ALA A 337 2.58 -12.81 -15.97
CA ALA A 337 2.09 -14.17 -15.81
C ALA A 337 2.29 -15.03 -17.07
N GLU A 338 2.05 -14.49 -18.25
CA GLU A 338 2.31 -15.15 -19.55
C GLU A 338 3.80 -15.50 -19.71
N GLN A 339 4.69 -14.62 -19.25
CA GLN A 339 6.14 -14.84 -19.22
C GLN A 339 6.59 -15.78 -18.08
N GLY A 340 5.63 -16.31 -17.31
CA GLY A 340 5.89 -17.18 -16.17
C GLY A 340 6.45 -16.48 -14.94
N ALA A 341 6.70 -15.17 -14.95
CA ALA A 341 7.28 -14.44 -13.80
C ALA A 341 6.33 -14.32 -12.60
N LEU A 342 5.03 -14.47 -12.81
CA LEU A 342 3.98 -14.47 -11.78
C LEU A 342 3.08 -15.70 -11.93
N ASN A 343 2.47 -16.15 -10.83
CA ASN A 343 1.48 -17.20 -10.89
C ASN A 343 0.20 -16.70 -11.59
N SER A 344 -0.20 -17.35 -12.69
CA SER A 344 -1.36 -16.96 -13.50
C SER A 344 -2.69 -17.02 -12.74
N MET A 345 -2.86 -17.99 -11.83
CA MET A 345 -4.09 -18.11 -11.03
C MET A 345 -4.19 -17.00 -9.99
N ALA A 346 -3.08 -16.69 -9.31
CA ALA A 346 -3.01 -15.57 -8.38
C ALA A 346 -3.26 -14.22 -9.09
N VAL A 347 -2.74 -14.04 -10.31
CA VAL A 347 -3.02 -12.85 -11.13
C VAL A 347 -4.51 -12.77 -11.52
N LYS A 348 -5.13 -13.88 -11.92
CA LYS A 348 -6.58 -13.92 -12.19
C LYS A 348 -7.40 -13.58 -10.94
N SER A 349 -7.05 -14.15 -9.78
CA SER A 349 -7.68 -13.80 -8.51
C SER A 349 -7.52 -12.33 -8.19
N PHE A 350 -6.34 -11.74 -8.42
CA PHE A 350 -6.11 -10.32 -8.21
C PHE A 350 -6.97 -9.44 -9.15
N ILE A 351 -7.01 -9.74 -10.44
CA ILE A 351 -7.83 -9.00 -11.43
C ILE A 351 -9.32 -9.10 -11.09
N ARG A 352 -9.79 -10.25 -10.57
CA ARG A 352 -11.16 -10.42 -10.08
C ARG A 352 -11.48 -9.46 -8.93
N ILE A 353 -10.50 -9.10 -8.09
CA ILE A 353 -10.69 -8.15 -6.98
C ILE A 353 -10.77 -6.72 -7.51
N VAL A 354 -9.78 -6.29 -8.31
CA VAL A 354 -9.60 -4.86 -8.63
C VAL A 354 -10.25 -4.44 -9.95
N GLY A 355 -10.56 -5.38 -10.84
CA GLY A 355 -10.90 -5.06 -12.24
C GLY A 355 -9.75 -4.40 -12.99
N HIS A 356 -9.99 -3.92 -14.21
CA HIS A 356 -8.96 -3.21 -14.97
C HIS A 356 -8.78 -1.75 -14.50
N PHE A 357 -9.80 -1.13 -13.92
CA PHE A 357 -9.75 0.27 -13.52
C PHE A 357 -9.49 0.38 -12.01
N PRO A 358 -8.40 1.03 -11.57
CA PRO A 358 -8.08 1.12 -10.16
C PRO A 358 -9.17 1.82 -9.34
N GLN A 359 -9.35 1.38 -8.10
CA GLN A 359 -10.23 2.03 -7.14
C GLN A 359 -9.86 3.51 -6.96
N GLY A 360 -10.82 4.42 -7.18
CA GLY A 360 -10.60 5.87 -7.20
C GLY A 360 -10.25 6.45 -8.58
N PHE A 361 -10.20 5.64 -9.65
CA PHE A 361 -9.93 6.13 -11.00
C PHE A 361 -11.10 6.96 -11.56
N GLY A 362 -10.78 8.08 -12.21
CA GLY A 362 -11.76 8.94 -12.86
C GLY A 362 -12.16 8.44 -14.25
N VAL A 363 -13.37 7.91 -14.38
CA VAL A 363 -13.94 7.44 -15.65
C VAL A 363 -14.75 8.56 -16.31
N THR A 364 -14.55 8.76 -17.61
CA THR A 364 -15.43 9.58 -18.44
C THR A 364 -16.31 8.64 -19.28
N TYR A 365 -17.62 8.92 -19.33
CA TYR A 365 -18.57 8.03 -19.99
C TYR A 365 -19.70 8.78 -20.70
N ILE A 366 -20.37 8.10 -21.63
CA ILE A 366 -21.59 8.57 -22.30
C ILE A 366 -22.79 8.13 -21.45
N PRO A 367 -23.56 9.06 -20.86
CA PRO A 367 -24.76 8.70 -20.12
C PRO A 367 -25.88 8.25 -21.07
N LYS A 368 -26.76 7.38 -20.59
CA LYS A 368 -27.97 6.98 -21.32
C LYS A 368 -29.22 7.65 -20.74
N ASP A 369 -30.23 7.86 -21.58
CA ASP A 369 -31.56 8.32 -21.17
C ASP A 369 -32.42 7.18 -20.60
N SER A 370 -33.69 7.48 -20.28
CA SER A 370 -34.65 6.49 -19.78
C SER A 370 -34.93 5.36 -20.77
N ASP A 371 -34.76 5.62 -22.07
CA ASP A 371 -34.98 4.67 -23.16
C ASP A 371 -33.68 3.91 -23.52
N ARG A 372 -32.62 4.06 -22.70
CA ARG A 372 -31.29 3.49 -22.89
C ARG A 372 -30.60 3.94 -24.18
N ARG A 373 -30.89 5.15 -24.64
CA ARG A 373 -30.21 5.77 -25.78
C ARG A 373 -29.04 6.62 -25.29
N ASP A 374 -27.95 6.57 -26.04
CA ASP A 374 -26.77 7.38 -25.78
C ASP A 374 -27.12 8.87 -25.94
N LEU A 375 -26.69 9.68 -24.97
CA LEU A 375 -26.85 11.13 -25.04
C LEU A 375 -25.66 11.77 -25.75
N ASP A 376 -25.89 12.91 -26.41
CA ASP A 376 -24.84 13.71 -27.07
C ASP A 376 -24.02 14.54 -26.06
N ARG A 377 -23.46 13.87 -25.06
CA ARG A 377 -22.55 14.44 -24.07
C ARG A 377 -21.73 13.36 -23.37
N TYR A 378 -20.76 13.79 -22.57
CA TYR A 378 -20.08 12.92 -21.62
C TYR A 378 -20.23 13.43 -20.19
N GLU A 379 -20.10 12.52 -19.24
CA GLU A 379 -20.18 12.77 -17.79
C GLU A 379 -19.00 12.10 -17.09
N TYR A 380 -18.79 12.47 -15.83
CA TYR A 380 -17.71 12.00 -14.99
C TYR A 380 -18.22 11.06 -13.89
N ALA A 381 -17.45 10.01 -13.63
CA ALA A 381 -17.68 9.05 -12.55
C ALA A 381 -16.36 8.58 -11.93
N ILE A 382 -16.41 8.03 -10.72
CA ILE A 382 -15.24 7.54 -9.99
C ILE A 382 -15.44 6.07 -9.66
N VAL A 383 -14.46 5.21 -9.98
CA VAL A 383 -14.48 3.79 -9.55
C VAL A 383 -14.54 3.75 -8.02
N ASN A 384 -15.61 3.19 -7.47
CA ASN A 384 -15.88 3.23 -6.03
C ASN A 384 -16.13 1.87 -5.40
N ASP A 385 -16.13 0.77 -6.14
CA ASP A 385 -16.33 -0.57 -5.58
C ASP A 385 -15.36 -1.61 -6.15
N LEU A 386 -15.16 -2.69 -5.39
CA LEU A 386 -14.32 -3.83 -5.74
C LEU A 386 -15.16 -5.00 -6.25
N TYR A 387 -14.49 -6.01 -6.80
CA TYR A 387 -15.09 -7.23 -7.34
C TYR A 387 -16.12 -6.98 -8.46
N PRO A 388 -15.74 -6.26 -9.53
CA PRO A 388 -16.63 -6.14 -10.68
C PRO A 388 -16.90 -7.52 -11.30
N ALA A 389 -18.13 -7.78 -11.72
CA ALA A 389 -18.50 -9.05 -12.34
C ALA A 389 -17.73 -9.31 -13.65
N ASN A 390 -17.38 -8.24 -14.37
CA ASN A 390 -16.49 -8.26 -15.52
C ASN A 390 -15.38 -7.21 -15.28
N PRO A 391 -14.08 -7.57 -15.36
CA PRO A 391 -12.97 -6.64 -15.16
C PRO A 391 -13.00 -5.39 -16.06
N GLN A 392 -13.63 -5.46 -17.22
CA GLN A 392 -13.78 -4.35 -18.17
C GLN A 392 -14.91 -3.37 -17.81
N ILE A 393 -15.80 -3.74 -16.89
CA ILE A 393 -16.99 -2.99 -16.50
C ILE A 393 -16.84 -2.55 -15.04
N PRO A 394 -16.18 -1.41 -14.76
CA PRO A 394 -16.06 -0.90 -13.41
C PRO A 394 -17.42 -0.50 -12.82
N ILE A 395 -17.50 -0.61 -11.49
CA ILE A 395 -18.58 -0.05 -10.67
C ILE A 395 -18.13 1.36 -10.26
N CYS A 396 -18.91 2.36 -10.61
CA CYS A 396 -18.55 3.76 -10.41
C CYS A 396 -19.65 4.56 -9.73
N ARG A 397 -19.26 5.53 -8.89
CA ARG A 397 -20.14 6.60 -8.41
C ARG A 397 -20.13 7.74 -9.42
N ASN A 398 -21.30 8.17 -9.92
CA ASN A 398 -21.32 9.37 -10.77
C ASN A 398 -20.88 10.61 -9.97
N ALA A 399 -20.00 11.40 -10.56
CA ALA A 399 -19.54 12.69 -10.04
C ALA A 399 -20.32 13.84 -10.67
N THR A 400 -20.81 13.66 -11.90
CA THR A 400 -21.63 14.65 -12.59
C THR A 400 -22.95 14.04 -13.07
N LYS A 401 -23.96 14.90 -13.24
CA LYS A 401 -25.23 14.59 -13.89
C LYS A 401 -25.76 15.84 -14.56
N ASN A 402 -26.18 15.73 -15.82
CA ASN A 402 -26.56 16.88 -16.63
C ASN A 402 -25.46 17.95 -16.60
N LEU A 403 -24.20 17.52 -16.78
CA LEU A 403 -23.02 18.39 -16.81
C LEU A 403 -22.77 19.21 -15.53
N THR A 404 -23.41 18.83 -14.42
CA THR A 404 -23.24 19.50 -13.13
C THR A 404 -22.64 18.54 -12.10
N PHE A 405 -21.61 18.99 -11.37
CA PHE A 405 -21.04 18.22 -10.26
C PHE A 405 -22.05 18.04 -9.14
N SER A 406 -22.25 16.78 -8.74
CA SER A 406 -23.15 16.43 -7.65
C SER A 406 -22.38 16.03 -6.40
N GLN A 407 -22.98 16.28 -5.24
CA GLN A 407 -22.54 15.73 -3.96
C GLN A 407 -23.06 14.31 -3.74
N PHE A 408 -24.20 14.00 -4.36
CA PHE A 408 -24.89 12.73 -4.24
C PHE A 408 -24.93 12.03 -5.59
N GLY A 409 -24.42 10.81 -5.63
CA GLY A 409 -24.41 9.99 -6.83
C GLY A 409 -25.02 8.62 -6.60
N GLN A 410 -25.52 8.03 -7.67
CA GLN A 410 -25.88 6.62 -7.77
C GLN A 410 -24.65 5.83 -8.23
N ASP A 411 -24.62 4.55 -7.88
CA ASP A 411 -23.63 3.64 -8.43
C ASP A 411 -24.09 3.17 -9.80
N LEU A 412 -23.19 3.19 -10.78
CA LEU A 412 -23.43 2.74 -12.14
C LEU A 412 -22.35 1.78 -12.64
N LEU A 413 -22.77 0.89 -13.54
CA LEU A 413 -21.88 0.01 -14.29
C LEU A 413 -21.53 0.68 -15.62
N ILE A 414 -20.24 0.91 -15.89
CA ILE A 414 -19.81 1.60 -17.12
C ILE A 414 -19.11 0.59 -18.04
N GLY A 415 -19.79 0.18 -19.12
CA GLY A 415 -19.30 -0.82 -20.05
C GLY A 415 -18.36 -0.26 -21.13
N PRO A 416 -17.70 -1.14 -21.91
CA PRO A 416 -16.87 -0.71 -23.03
C PRO A 416 -17.63 0.10 -24.10
N ASP A 417 -18.95 -0.04 -24.19
CA ASP A 417 -19.82 0.64 -25.15
C ASP A 417 -20.02 2.13 -24.84
N ASN A 418 -19.94 2.52 -23.57
CA ASN A 418 -20.17 3.90 -23.11
C ASN A 418 -18.98 4.50 -22.33
N ASN A 419 -17.95 3.73 -21.98
CA ASN A 419 -16.73 4.24 -21.34
C ASN A 419 -15.74 4.84 -22.36
N LEU A 420 -15.43 6.13 -22.25
CA LEU A 420 -14.55 6.85 -23.17
C LEU A 420 -13.08 6.44 -23.11
N TYR A 421 -12.68 5.61 -22.14
CA TYR A 421 -11.38 4.94 -22.17
C TYR A 421 -11.24 4.07 -23.44
N TYR A 422 -12.32 3.44 -23.89
CA TYR A 422 -12.33 2.60 -25.07
C TYR A 422 -12.56 3.41 -26.35
N PRO A 423 -11.78 3.15 -27.43
CA PRO A 423 -11.94 3.88 -28.70
C PRO A 423 -13.35 3.82 -29.29
N GLN A 424 -14.05 2.70 -29.12
CA GLN A 424 -15.39 2.52 -29.69
C GLN A 424 -16.43 3.49 -29.12
N ALA A 425 -16.34 3.83 -27.82
CA ALA A 425 -17.23 4.80 -27.21
C ALA A 425 -16.89 6.22 -27.70
N ARG A 426 -15.61 6.58 -27.81
CA ARG A 426 -15.18 7.90 -28.30
C ARG A 426 -15.68 8.21 -29.70
N LYS A 427 -15.66 7.22 -30.60
CA LYS A 427 -16.19 7.35 -31.98
C LYS A 427 -17.65 7.81 -32.04
N LYS A 428 -18.45 7.56 -30.99
CA LYS A 428 -19.83 8.03 -30.92
C LYS A 428 -19.89 9.55 -30.75
N LEU A 429 -18.99 10.12 -29.95
CA LEU A 429 -18.91 11.56 -29.69
C LEU A 429 -18.16 12.34 -30.79
N GLU A 430 -17.35 11.68 -31.62
CA GLU A 430 -16.72 12.29 -32.81
C GLU A 430 -17.74 12.83 -33.83
N ARG A 431 -18.99 12.35 -33.77
CA ARG A 431 -20.10 12.80 -34.61
C ARG A 431 -20.73 14.11 -34.13
N ILE A 432 -20.42 14.55 -32.91
CA ILE A 432 -20.96 15.75 -32.29
C ILE A 432 -20.16 16.97 -32.78
N SER A 433 -20.82 18.13 -32.91
CA SER A 433 -20.16 19.35 -33.35
C SER A 433 -19.11 19.82 -32.33
N LYS A 434 -18.04 20.47 -32.83
CA LYS A 434 -16.99 21.06 -31.99
C LYS A 434 -17.57 22.05 -30.98
N ASP A 435 -18.53 22.88 -31.39
CA ASP A 435 -19.18 23.87 -30.53
C ASP A 435 -19.91 23.21 -29.35
N ARG A 436 -20.58 22.08 -29.59
CA ARG A 436 -21.25 21.32 -28.54
C ARG A 436 -20.25 20.70 -27.57
N LEU A 437 -19.13 20.17 -28.06
CA LEU A 437 -18.06 19.65 -27.20
C LEU A 437 -17.41 20.75 -26.35
N LEU A 438 -17.24 21.96 -26.90
CA LEU A 438 -16.77 23.12 -26.14
C LEU A 438 -17.77 23.57 -25.07
N GLU A 439 -19.07 23.54 -25.39
CA GLU A 439 -20.13 23.83 -24.42
C GLU A 439 -20.07 22.84 -23.24
N ILE A 440 -19.96 21.54 -23.53
CA ILE A 440 -19.82 20.49 -22.51
C ILE A 440 -18.56 20.73 -21.67
N LEU A 441 -17.43 20.98 -22.32
CA LEU A 441 -16.15 21.22 -21.65
C LEU A 441 -16.24 22.41 -20.69
N SER A 442 -16.87 23.52 -21.10
CA SER A 442 -16.98 24.73 -20.28
C SER A 442 -17.74 24.52 -18.96
N GLN A 443 -18.61 23.51 -18.90
CA GLN A 443 -19.35 23.14 -17.69
C GLN A 443 -18.57 22.19 -16.77
N LEU A 444 -17.61 21.44 -17.33
CA LEU A 444 -16.97 20.32 -16.65
C LEU A 444 -15.50 20.57 -16.26
N VAL A 445 -14.87 21.67 -16.70
CA VAL A 445 -13.50 22.01 -16.30
C VAL A 445 -13.39 23.46 -15.79
N SER A 446 -12.51 23.66 -14.82
CA SER A 446 -12.21 25.01 -14.29
C SER A 446 -11.19 25.78 -15.12
N ASN A 447 -10.37 25.09 -15.93
CA ASN A 447 -9.33 25.67 -16.79
C ASN A 447 -9.70 25.59 -18.27
N PHE A 448 -10.92 26.06 -18.59
CA PHE A 448 -11.48 25.97 -19.94
C PHE A 448 -10.54 26.56 -21.03
N GLU A 449 -9.94 27.73 -20.76
CA GLU A 449 -9.06 28.42 -21.71
C GLU A 449 -7.85 27.59 -22.14
N GLU A 450 -7.30 26.77 -21.24
CA GLU A 450 -6.19 25.87 -21.54
C GLU A 450 -6.66 24.58 -22.23
N ARG A 451 -7.82 24.07 -21.82
CA ARG A 451 -8.35 22.77 -22.30
C ARG A 451 -9.03 22.86 -23.66
N LYS A 452 -9.53 24.03 -24.08
CA LYS A 452 -10.28 24.20 -25.35
C LYS A 452 -9.42 23.98 -26.60
N GLU A 453 -8.11 24.11 -26.49
CA GLU A 453 -7.13 23.89 -27.57
C GLU A 453 -6.60 22.44 -27.61
N LEU A 454 -7.04 21.58 -26.68
CA LEU A 454 -6.66 20.17 -26.59
C LEU A 454 -7.76 19.25 -27.10
N ASP A 455 -7.53 17.93 -27.06
CA ASP A 455 -8.55 16.93 -27.34
C ASP A 455 -9.77 17.12 -26.41
N LEU A 456 -10.92 17.38 -27.05
CA LEU A 456 -12.21 17.68 -26.42
C LEU A 456 -12.94 16.41 -25.94
N ILE A 457 -12.50 15.22 -26.34
CA ILE A 457 -13.08 13.93 -25.94
C ILE A 457 -12.12 13.23 -24.97
N PRO A 458 -12.21 13.50 -23.66
CA PRO A 458 -11.25 12.95 -22.71
C PRO A 458 -11.45 11.45 -22.50
N LYS A 459 -10.35 10.68 -22.44
CA LYS A 459 -10.37 9.24 -22.14
C LYS A 459 -10.67 8.94 -20.68
N CYS A 460 -10.39 9.90 -19.80
CA CYS A 460 -10.55 9.85 -18.35
C CYS A 460 -10.54 11.28 -17.79
N TRP A 461 -10.86 11.44 -16.51
CA TRP A 461 -10.78 12.73 -15.83
C TRP A 461 -10.02 12.61 -14.49
N HIS A 462 -9.64 13.76 -13.92
CA HIS A 462 -8.80 13.84 -12.73
C HIS A 462 -9.64 14.18 -11.48
N PRO A 463 -9.96 13.19 -10.62
CA PRO A 463 -10.89 13.39 -9.51
C PRO A 463 -10.29 14.08 -8.28
N TYR A 464 -8.99 14.36 -8.25
CA TYR A 464 -8.30 14.95 -7.09
C TYR A 464 -8.95 16.26 -6.62
N THR A 465 -9.18 17.21 -7.54
CA THR A 465 -9.80 18.50 -7.20
C THR A 465 -11.22 18.31 -6.69
N PHE A 466 -12.01 17.43 -7.32
CA PHE A 466 -13.35 17.10 -6.86
C PHE A 466 -13.33 16.54 -5.44
N PHE A 467 -12.45 15.58 -5.15
CA PHE A 467 -12.32 14.94 -3.84
C PHE A 467 -11.69 15.85 -2.76
N SER A 468 -11.02 16.94 -3.14
CA SER A 468 -10.43 17.92 -2.20
C SER A 468 -11.48 18.69 -1.36
N TYR A 469 -12.76 18.63 -1.76
CA TYR A 469 -13.87 19.20 -1.00
C TYR A 469 -14.54 18.13 -0.14
N ALA A 470 -14.63 18.36 1.17
CA ALA A 470 -15.18 17.39 2.12
C ALA A 470 -16.57 16.85 1.73
N LYS A 471 -17.42 17.70 1.13
CA LYS A 471 -18.77 17.34 0.66
C LYS A 471 -18.79 16.29 -0.46
N HIS A 472 -17.68 16.10 -1.18
CA HIS A 472 -17.53 15.15 -2.28
C HIS A 472 -16.81 13.86 -1.88
N GLN A 473 -16.37 13.74 -0.62
CA GLN A 473 -15.59 12.58 -0.16
C GLN A 473 -16.45 11.36 0.20
N ASN A 474 -17.78 11.48 0.12
CA ASN A 474 -18.71 10.46 0.56
C ASN A 474 -19.14 9.49 -0.56
N LEU A 475 -18.17 8.76 -1.13
CA LEU A 475 -18.36 7.91 -2.33
C LEU A 475 -18.79 6.47 -2.03
N TRP A 476 -18.76 6.05 -0.76
CA TRP A 476 -18.94 4.64 -0.35
C TRP A 476 -20.16 4.42 0.55
N ASN A 477 -21.20 5.26 0.43
CA ASN A 477 -22.48 4.97 1.09
C ASN A 477 -23.24 3.87 0.35
N LYS A 478 -24.01 3.06 1.09
CA LYS A 478 -24.96 2.09 0.53
C LYS A 478 -25.99 2.83 -0.32
N VAL A 479 -26.01 2.56 -1.63
CA VAL A 479 -26.97 3.14 -2.59
C VAL A 479 -27.40 2.08 -3.60
N VAL A 480 -28.52 2.34 -4.29
CA VAL A 480 -29.02 1.48 -5.37
C VAL A 480 -28.05 1.53 -6.56
N ARG A 481 -27.71 0.36 -7.10
CA ARG A 481 -26.91 0.21 -8.33
C ARG A 481 -27.83 0.27 -9.56
N VAL A 482 -27.41 1.01 -10.57
CA VAL A 482 -28.16 1.16 -11.84
C VAL A 482 -27.25 0.73 -13.01
N SER A 483 -27.80 -0.01 -13.97
CA SER A 483 -27.07 -0.28 -15.21
C SER A 483 -27.07 0.97 -16.08
N ASN A 484 -25.90 1.41 -16.53
CA ASN A 484 -25.77 2.55 -17.45
C ASN A 484 -25.53 2.11 -18.89
#